data_AF-A0A413H389-F1
#
_entry.id   AF-A0A413H389-F1
#
_cell.length_a   1.000
_cell.length_b   1.000
_cell.length_c   1.000
_cell.angle_alpha   90.00
_cell.angle_beta   90.00
_cell.angle_gamma   90.00
#
_symmetry.space_group_name_H-M   'P 1'
#
loop_
_entity.id
_entity.type
_entity.pdbx_description
1 polymer ?
#
loop_
_entity_poly.entity_id
_entity_poly.type
_entity_poly.pdbx_seq_one_letter_code
_entity_poly.pdbx_strand_id
1 'polypeptide(L)'
;MKHLCLLIAFLSFLSCKAQEDNEDLAKEVIISGRVLNREVYPKEKEVTLVIPYLSEMETVYTSPIADDGTFSFRFSPYAPVREVVLRNYAEHLFVHPGDSLFVEIDFSDLLSPKITGTSGTLNQYMALFVLGGYYRGPYYCNPRSTFEEFEKELGEEHTSRWERRADFLKEHSPGAEVEEYTADLLWIDYYNALFRYAASQALEGKDVSLYMALMLKLNPLFSGKTVFAGLFPLAETVNFFLYYNHTRKKYSDFELADLIKDCKDNAILPYLYLQHVAVPLCHNDTLCLADYRLQFDSIVQAPHLRQPILELYEDKADYLKAPGKVSHQMLYGNNADEAAARKDMPFMIPVYNLLEKYAGKVIYVDFWGVTCPPCLAEMESLKELRKRYSPEDVVMVSICGSRDREAYHKVLERFSLQGKNIECVYSEDWATSDDYRRIMKHWGMNSIPQFLLINRDGVIVDYGTALRPSYPKTAAKIDALLK
;
A
#
# COMPACT_ATOMS: atom_id res chain seq x y z
N MET A 1 -6.82 -38.35 -31.70
CA MET A 1 -6.87 -37.06 -32.42
C MET A 1 -8.18 -36.28 -32.20
N LYS A 2 -9.38 -36.89 -32.28
CA LYS A 2 -10.66 -36.17 -32.03
C LYS A 2 -10.82 -35.58 -30.61
N HIS A 3 -10.29 -36.23 -29.57
CA HIS A 3 -10.33 -35.70 -28.19
C HIS A 3 -9.31 -34.59 -27.91
N LEU A 4 -8.22 -34.50 -28.69
CA LEU A 4 -7.21 -33.46 -28.54
C LEU A 4 -7.67 -32.14 -29.20
N CYS A 5 -8.39 -32.21 -30.33
CA CYS A 5 -8.98 -31.03 -30.98
C CYS A 5 -10.11 -30.41 -30.15
N LEU A 6 -10.89 -31.20 -29.41
CA LEU A 6 -11.94 -30.71 -28.51
C LEU A 6 -11.37 -29.98 -27.29
N LEU A 7 -10.24 -30.45 -26.73
CA LEU A 7 -9.54 -29.79 -25.62
C LEU A 7 -8.89 -28.46 -26.05
N ILE A 8 -8.29 -28.41 -27.24
CA ILE A 8 -7.69 -27.18 -27.81
C ILE A 8 -8.78 -26.15 -28.17
N ALA A 9 -9.93 -26.60 -28.69
CA ALA A 9 -11.08 -25.73 -28.92
C ALA A 9 -11.64 -25.18 -27.61
N PHE A 10 -11.83 -26.01 -26.58
CA PHE A 10 -12.31 -25.55 -25.27
C PHE A 10 -11.36 -24.55 -24.59
N LEU A 11 -10.05 -24.78 -24.67
CA LEU A 11 -9.04 -23.86 -24.12
C LEU A 11 -8.97 -22.54 -24.87
N SER A 12 -9.16 -22.54 -26.21
CA SER A 12 -9.19 -21.31 -27.01
C SER A 12 -10.46 -20.49 -26.80
N PHE A 13 -11.63 -21.13 -26.63
CA PHE A 13 -12.87 -20.42 -26.25
C PHE A 13 -12.84 -19.85 -24.83
N LEU A 14 -12.26 -20.58 -23.86
CA LEU A 14 -12.06 -20.07 -22.49
C LEU A 14 -11.08 -18.90 -22.47
N SER A 15 -9.99 -18.97 -23.25
CA SER A 15 -9.02 -17.88 -23.35
C SER A 15 -9.58 -16.63 -24.03
N CYS A 16 -10.36 -16.79 -25.11
CA CYS A 16 -10.99 -15.63 -25.78
C CYS A 16 -12.04 -14.98 -24.88
N LYS A 17 -12.86 -15.78 -24.19
CA LYS A 17 -13.87 -15.24 -23.28
C LYS A 17 -13.26 -14.54 -22.07
N ALA A 18 -12.21 -15.12 -21.46
CA ALA A 18 -11.51 -14.46 -20.35
C ALA A 18 -10.80 -13.17 -20.81
N GLN A 19 -10.32 -13.11 -22.05
CA GLN A 19 -9.74 -11.90 -22.62
C GLN A 19 -10.80 -10.82 -22.90
N GLU A 20 -11.95 -11.20 -23.48
CA GLU A 20 -13.07 -10.30 -23.75
C GLU A 20 -13.71 -9.78 -22.45
N ASP A 21 -13.90 -10.64 -21.45
CA ASP A 21 -14.37 -10.25 -20.11
C ASP A 21 -13.38 -9.26 -19.45
N ASN A 22 -12.07 -9.44 -19.63
CA ASN A 22 -11.06 -8.50 -19.11
C ASN A 22 -11.07 -7.16 -19.84
N GLU A 23 -11.28 -7.15 -21.16
CA GLU A 23 -11.39 -5.91 -21.95
C GLU A 23 -12.64 -5.10 -21.56
N ASP A 24 -13.76 -5.78 -21.27
CA ASP A 24 -14.98 -5.15 -20.78
C ASP A 24 -14.78 -4.51 -19.39
N LEU A 25 -14.07 -5.19 -18.48
CA LEU A 25 -13.72 -4.66 -17.16
C LEU A 25 -12.69 -3.52 -17.21
N ALA A 26 -11.95 -3.41 -18.31
CA ALA A 26 -10.95 -2.37 -18.52
C ALA A 26 -11.50 -1.08 -19.16
N LYS A 27 -12.78 -1.04 -19.55
CA LYS A 27 -13.39 0.18 -20.13
C LYS A 27 -13.20 1.37 -19.20
N GLU A 28 -12.61 2.42 -19.76
CA GLU A 28 -12.22 3.61 -18.99
C GLU A 28 -13.44 4.28 -18.36
N VAL A 29 -13.31 4.57 -17.07
CA VAL A 29 -14.20 5.44 -16.32
C VAL A 29 -13.67 6.86 -16.42
N ILE A 30 -14.57 7.83 -16.57
CA ILE A 30 -14.26 9.25 -16.55
C ILE A 30 -14.98 9.90 -15.36
N ILE A 31 -14.20 10.45 -14.43
CA ILE A 31 -14.73 11.32 -13.37
C ILE A 31 -14.27 12.73 -13.70
N SER A 32 -15.22 13.62 -13.96
CA SER A 32 -14.97 15.03 -14.19
C SER A 32 -15.72 15.87 -13.16
N GLY A 33 -15.40 17.14 -13.05
CA GLY A 33 -16.10 17.97 -12.09
C GLY A 33 -15.70 19.43 -12.10
N ARG A 34 -16.30 20.16 -11.16
CA ARG A 34 -16.01 21.57 -10.92
C ARG A 34 -16.00 21.88 -9.44
N VAL A 35 -15.04 22.70 -9.03
CA VAL A 35 -14.94 23.27 -7.70
C VAL A 35 -15.50 24.68 -7.68
N LEU A 36 -16.48 24.92 -6.81
CA LEU A 36 -17.11 26.23 -6.55
C LEU A 36 -16.50 26.88 -5.29
N ASN A 37 -16.64 28.20 -5.15
CA ASN A 37 -16.23 28.99 -3.97
C ASN A 37 -14.76 28.76 -3.54
N ARG A 38 -13.86 28.73 -4.52
CA ARG A 38 -12.44 28.39 -4.37
C ARG A 38 -11.68 29.29 -3.39
N GLU A 39 -12.17 30.49 -3.15
CA GLU A 39 -11.63 31.46 -2.19
C GLU A 39 -11.70 30.99 -0.73
N VAL A 40 -12.57 30.02 -0.40
CA VAL A 40 -12.65 29.43 0.95
C VAL A 40 -11.40 28.60 1.27
N TYR A 41 -10.89 27.84 0.29
CA TYR A 41 -9.65 27.05 0.40
C TYR A 41 -8.66 27.42 -0.72
N PRO A 42 -8.08 28.64 -0.69
CA PRO A 42 -7.29 29.15 -1.81
C PRO A 42 -5.96 28.42 -2.01
N LYS A 43 -5.52 27.64 -1.01
CA LYS A 43 -4.32 26.80 -1.06
C LYS A 43 -4.57 25.43 -1.68
N GLU A 44 -5.82 25.00 -1.79
CA GLU A 44 -6.18 23.76 -2.44
C GLU A 44 -6.11 23.96 -3.96
N LYS A 45 -5.13 23.31 -4.61
CA LYS A 45 -4.84 23.49 -6.04
C LYS A 45 -5.10 22.27 -6.89
N GLU A 46 -5.39 21.14 -6.26
CA GLU A 46 -5.59 19.86 -6.93
C GLU A 46 -6.68 19.06 -6.24
N VAL A 47 -7.28 18.14 -6.99
CA VAL A 47 -8.18 17.12 -6.46
C VAL A 47 -7.44 15.79 -6.53
N THR A 48 -7.61 14.95 -5.51
CA THR A 48 -6.99 13.63 -5.44
C THR A 48 -8.06 12.54 -5.52
N LEU A 49 -7.90 11.64 -6.49
CA LEU A 49 -8.65 10.40 -6.61
C LEU A 49 -7.78 9.23 -6.17
N VAL A 50 -8.32 8.35 -5.34
CA VAL A 50 -7.60 7.23 -4.74
C VAL A 50 -8.33 5.93 -5.06
N ILE A 51 -7.58 4.93 -5.49
CA ILE A 51 -8.08 3.58 -5.74
C ILE A 51 -7.20 2.60 -4.94
N PRO A 52 -7.64 2.15 -3.76
CA PRO A 52 -6.92 1.15 -2.97
C PRO A 52 -6.88 -0.19 -3.71
N TYR A 53 -5.77 -0.92 -3.69
CA TYR A 53 -5.66 -2.25 -4.29
C TYR A 53 -4.93 -3.28 -3.42
N LEU A 54 -4.24 -2.84 -2.37
CA LEU A 54 -3.77 -3.66 -1.26
C LEU A 54 -3.74 -2.79 0.00
N SER A 55 -3.59 -3.37 1.19
CA SER A 55 -3.47 -2.53 2.39
C SER A 55 -2.22 -1.65 2.31
N GLU A 56 -2.37 -0.38 2.70
CA GLU A 56 -1.35 0.68 2.53
C GLU A 56 -0.89 0.93 1.08
N MET A 57 -1.53 0.31 0.07
CA MET A 57 -1.21 0.50 -1.34
C MET A 57 -2.42 1.01 -2.12
N GLU A 58 -2.24 2.20 -2.67
CA GLU A 58 -3.26 2.91 -3.41
C GLU A 58 -2.68 3.43 -4.73
N THR A 59 -3.49 3.39 -5.79
CA THR A 59 -3.24 4.18 -6.99
C THR A 59 -3.77 5.57 -6.73
N VAL A 60 -2.89 6.56 -6.73
CA VAL A 60 -3.21 7.96 -6.48
C VAL A 60 -3.15 8.73 -7.79
N TYR A 61 -4.27 9.29 -8.20
CA TYR A 61 -4.35 10.25 -9.29
C TYR A 61 -4.52 11.65 -8.72
N THR A 62 -3.77 12.61 -9.24
CA THR A 62 -3.96 14.03 -8.95
C THR A 62 -4.32 14.78 -10.22
N SER A 63 -5.32 15.67 -10.11
CA SER A 63 -5.70 16.58 -11.19
C SER A 63 -5.61 18.01 -10.67
N PRO A 64 -4.87 18.92 -11.31
CA PRO A 64 -4.92 20.34 -10.95
C PRO A 64 -6.34 20.87 -11.15
N ILE A 65 -6.75 21.80 -10.30
CA ILE A 65 -7.99 22.57 -10.44
C ILE A 65 -7.70 23.74 -11.38
N ALA A 66 -8.23 23.68 -12.59
CA ALA A 66 -8.08 24.72 -13.61
C ALA A 66 -8.62 26.08 -13.13
N ASP A 67 -8.31 27.16 -13.85
CA ASP A 67 -8.75 28.53 -13.49
C ASP A 67 -10.27 28.65 -13.42
N ASP A 68 -11.00 27.93 -14.29
CA ASP A 68 -12.46 27.87 -14.31
C ASP A 68 -13.06 26.94 -13.23
N GLY A 69 -12.19 26.27 -12.45
CA GLY A 69 -12.55 25.35 -11.38
C GLY A 69 -12.65 23.89 -11.81
N THR A 70 -12.40 23.54 -13.07
CA THR A 70 -12.60 22.18 -13.59
C THR A 70 -11.45 21.21 -13.25
N PHE A 71 -11.77 19.91 -13.19
CA PHE A 71 -10.81 18.81 -13.02
C PHE A 71 -11.32 17.54 -13.72
N SER A 72 -10.44 16.57 -14.00
CA SER A 72 -10.83 15.28 -14.56
C SER A 72 -9.83 14.15 -14.28
N PHE A 73 -10.35 12.94 -14.14
CA PHE A 73 -9.63 11.68 -14.01
C PHE A 73 -10.13 10.68 -15.05
N ARG A 74 -9.24 9.79 -15.45
CA ARG A 74 -9.52 8.67 -16.34
C ARG A 74 -8.72 7.46 -15.87
N PHE A 75 -9.39 6.32 -15.72
CA PHE A 75 -8.77 5.09 -15.24
C PHE A 75 -9.63 3.87 -15.61
N SER A 76 -9.04 2.69 -15.57
CA SER A 76 -9.75 1.42 -15.74
C SER A 76 -10.05 0.80 -14.36
N PRO A 77 -11.30 0.41 -14.07
CA PRO A 77 -11.67 -0.11 -12.75
C PRO A 77 -11.25 -1.57 -12.53
N TYR A 78 -11.10 -2.34 -13.62
CA TYR A 78 -10.74 -3.77 -13.62
C TYR A 78 -11.66 -4.65 -12.74
N ALA A 79 -12.88 -4.17 -12.46
CA ALA A 79 -13.90 -4.85 -11.68
C ALA A 79 -15.29 -4.44 -12.19
N PRO A 80 -16.33 -5.30 -12.04
CA PRO A 80 -17.69 -4.97 -12.46
C PRO A 80 -18.25 -3.73 -11.76
N VAL A 81 -17.91 -3.56 -10.49
CA VAL A 81 -18.17 -2.35 -9.71
C VAL A 81 -16.94 -2.06 -8.86
N ARG A 82 -16.45 -0.82 -8.92
CA ARG A 82 -15.30 -0.38 -8.13
C ARG A 82 -15.67 0.79 -7.26
N GLU A 83 -15.37 0.68 -5.98
CA GLU A 83 -15.36 1.84 -5.10
C GLU A 83 -14.06 2.63 -5.29
N VAL A 84 -14.19 3.95 -5.44
CA VAL A 84 -13.09 4.92 -5.54
C VAL A 84 -13.34 6.07 -4.58
N VAL A 85 -12.26 6.72 -4.15
CA VAL A 85 -12.32 7.77 -3.12
C VAL A 85 -11.89 9.09 -3.75
N LEU A 86 -12.79 10.07 -3.82
CA LEU A 86 -12.42 11.45 -4.09
C LEU A 86 -12.06 12.09 -2.75
N ARG A 87 -10.77 12.06 -2.40
CA ARG A 87 -10.25 12.37 -1.07
C ARG A 87 -10.77 13.73 -0.57
N ASN A 88 -11.32 13.77 0.64
CA ASN A 88 -11.95 14.92 1.30
C ASN A 88 -13.32 15.38 0.75
N TYR A 89 -13.81 14.83 -0.36
CA TYR A 89 -14.99 15.35 -1.05
C TYR A 89 -16.11 14.32 -1.27
N ALA A 90 -15.74 13.08 -1.62
CA ALA A 90 -16.68 11.97 -1.75
C ALA A 90 -15.95 10.66 -1.47
N GLU A 91 -16.09 10.15 -0.24
CA GLU A 91 -15.29 9.00 0.24
C GLU A 91 -15.76 7.66 -0.32
N HIS A 92 -17.01 7.57 -0.77
CA HIS A 92 -17.64 6.35 -1.28
C HIS A 92 -18.28 6.60 -2.66
N LEU A 93 -17.47 6.61 -3.73
CA LEU A 93 -17.96 6.66 -5.12
C LEU A 93 -17.90 5.27 -5.76
N PHE A 94 -18.99 4.82 -6.37
CA PHE A 94 -19.10 3.55 -7.06
C PHE A 94 -19.18 3.77 -8.57
N VAL A 95 -18.30 3.09 -9.30
CA VAL A 95 -18.22 3.20 -10.76
C VAL A 95 -18.28 1.82 -11.42
N HIS A 96 -18.91 1.78 -12.59
CA HIS A 96 -18.93 0.65 -13.51
C HIS A 96 -18.01 0.94 -14.70
N PRO A 97 -17.44 -0.10 -15.36
CA PRO A 97 -16.65 0.10 -16.57
C PRO A 97 -17.39 0.91 -17.63
N GLY A 98 -16.75 1.99 -18.13
CA GLY A 98 -17.34 2.91 -19.10
C GLY A 98 -18.19 4.05 -18.50
N ASP A 99 -18.28 4.17 -17.18
CA ASP A 99 -19.02 5.26 -16.54
C ASP A 99 -18.44 6.64 -16.85
N SER A 100 -19.34 7.62 -16.97
CA SER A 100 -18.99 9.04 -16.97
C SER A 100 -19.75 9.74 -15.85
N LEU A 101 -19.02 10.26 -14.87
CA LEU A 101 -19.55 11.00 -13.74
C LEU A 101 -19.11 12.47 -13.78
N PHE A 102 -19.99 13.34 -13.31
CA PHE A 102 -19.72 14.75 -13.06
C PHE A 102 -19.96 15.07 -11.58
N VAL A 103 -18.92 15.55 -10.89
CA VAL A 103 -18.94 15.88 -9.45
C VAL A 103 -18.77 17.39 -9.26
N GLU A 104 -19.79 18.03 -8.71
CA GLU A 104 -19.73 19.43 -8.27
C GLU A 104 -19.37 19.46 -6.78
N ILE A 105 -18.26 20.12 -6.46
CA ILE A 105 -17.75 20.32 -5.10
C ILE A 105 -17.93 21.79 -4.75
N ASP A 106 -18.66 22.08 -3.69
CA ASP A 106 -18.75 23.43 -3.14
C ASP A 106 -17.83 23.57 -1.93
N PHE A 107 -16.79 24.41 -2.01
CA PHE A 107 -15.91 24.65 -0.87
C PHE A 107 -16.60 25.35 0.31
N SER A 108 -17.77 25.95 0.11
CA SER A 108 -18.62 26.45 1.19
C SER A 108 -19.50 25.36 1.82
N ASP A 109 -19.65 24.19 1.18
CA ASP A 109 -20.42 23.05 1.66
C ASP A 109 -19.82 21.71 1.18
N LEU A 110 -18.73 21.30 1.83
CA LEU A 110 -17.98 20.08 1.45
C LEU A 110 -18.76 18.78 1.68
N LEU A 111 -19.83 18.80 2.48
CA LEU A 111 -20.58 17.59 2.88
C LEU A 111 -21.76 17.29 1.96
N SER A 112 -21.97 18.11 0.91
CA SER A 112 -23.09 17.96 -0.01
C SER A 112 -22.63 17.95 -1.49
N PRO A 113 -21.70 17.06 -1.89
CA PRO A 113 -21.31 16.97 -3.29
C PRO A 113 -22.52 16.61 -4.16
N LYS A 114 -22.65 17.27 -5.32
CA LYS A 114 -23.67 16.90 -6.31
C LYS A 114 -23.04 16.00 -7.35
N ILE A 115 -23.62 14.82 -7.54
CA ILE A 115 -23.06 13.80 -8.41
C ILE A 115 -24.09 13.45 -9.49
N THR A 116 -23.67 13.56 -10.75
CA THR A 116 -24.50 13.31 -11.92
C THR A 116 -23.75 12.48 -12.96
N GLY A 117 -24.41 12.08 -14.04
CA GLY A 117 -23.84 11.21 -15.08
C GLY A 117 -24.42 9.80 -15.05
N THR A 118 -23.73 8.84 -15.68
CA THR A 118 -24.23 7.47 -15.91
C THR A 118 -24.70 6.80 -14.61
N SER A 119 -23.83 6.78 -13.60
CA SER A 119 -24.11 6.25 -12.26
C SER A 119 -24.37 7.36 -11.24
N GLY A 120 -24.85 8.52 -11.70
CA GLY A 120 -25.05 9.70 -10.86
C GLY A 120 -26.04 9.47 -9.72
N THR A 121 -27.21 8.89 -10.02
CA THR A 121 -28.26 8.61 -9.02
C THR A 121 -27.78 7.66 -7.93
N LEU A 122 -27.09 6.57 -8.30
CA LEU A 122 -26.47 5.63 -7.37
C LEU A 122 -25.56 6.36 -6.39
N ASN A 123 -24.63 7.15 -6.93
CA ASN A 123 -23.64 7.86 -6.13
C ASN A 123 -24.24 9.00 -5.29
N GLN A 124 -25.31 9.65 -5.76
CA GLN A 124 -26.02 10.65 -4.97
C GLN A 124 -26.68 10.02 -3.73
N TYR A 125 -27.24 8.80 -3.86
CA TYR A 125 -27.78 8.07 -2.71
C TYR A 125 -26.68 7.54 -1.79
N MET A 126 -25.55 7.07 -2.32
CA MET A 126 -24.42 6.66 -1.49
C MET A 126 -23.84 7.83 -0.71
N ALA A 127 -23.67 9.00 -1.33
CA ALA A 127 -23.27 10.22 -0.65
C ALA A 127 -24.28 10.62 0.45
N LEU A 128 -25.59 10.52 0.16
CA LEU A 128 -26.63 10.79 1.16
C LEU A 128 -26.60 9.79 2.33
N PHE A 129 -26.38 8.50 2.07
CA PHE A 129 -26.26 7.50 3.13
C PHE A 129 -25.06 7.79 4.05
N VAL A 130 -23.92 8.12 3.46
CA VAL A 130 -22.65 8.36 4.17
C VAL A 130 -22.67 9.69 4.93
N LEU A 131 -23.02 10.79 4.24
CA LEU A 131 -22.92 12.16 4.76
C LEU A 131 -24.21 12.63 5.45
N GLY A 132 -25.35 12.00 5.16
CA GLY A 132 -26.66 12.30 5.78
C GLY A 132 -26.87 11.72 7.17
N GLY A 133 -25.86 11.07 7.76
CA GLY A 133 -25.90 10.57 9.15
C GLY A 133 -26.55 9.20 9.35
N TYR A 134 -26.84 8.47 8.26
CA TYR A 134 -27.31 7.07 8.33
C TYR A 134 -26.15 6.10 8.54
N TYR A 135 -25.01 6.35 7.86
CA TYR A 135 -23.77 5.64 8.06
C TYR A 135 -22.98 6.19 9.25
N ARG A 136 -22.23 5.31 9.90
CA ARG A 136 -21.24 5.67 10.92
C ARG A 136 -19.94 5.02 10.52
N GLY A 137 -18.83 5.73 10.68
CA GLY A 137 -17.49 5.20 10.41
C GLY A 137 -17.11 3.99 11.28
N PRO A 138 -15.86 3.55 11.23
CA PRO A 138 -15.41 2.30 11.85
C PRO A 138 -15.77 2.20 13.35
N TYR A 139 -16.07 0.98 13.81
CA TYR A 139 -16.33 0.72 15.22
C TYR A 139 -15.13 1.08 16.11
N TYR A 140 -15.43 1.63 17.29
CA TYR A 140 -14.45 1.73 18.36
C TYR A 140 -14.28 0.37 19.03
N CYS A 141 -13.03 -0.09 19.14
CA CYS A 141 -12.71 -1.34 19.85
C CYS A 141 -11.89 -1.00 21.09
N ASN A 142 -12.40 -1.30 22.28
CA ASN A 142 -11.62 -1.27 23.51
C ASN A 142 -10.89 -2.63 23.67
N PRO A 143 -9.56 -2.70 23.50
CA PRO A 143 -8.84 -3.97 23.57
C PRO A 143 -8.81 -4.58 24.99
N ARG A 144 -9.21 -3.81 26.02
CA ARG A 144 -9.23 -4.26 27.41
C ARG A 144 -10.56 -4.89 27.84
N SER A 145 -11.62 -4.75 27.04
CA SER A 145 -12.90 -5.40 27.33
C SER A 145 -12.76 -6.92 27.34
N THR A 146 -13.63 -7.60 28.09
CA THR A 146 -13.80 -9.05 27.97
C THR A 146 -14.47 -9.40 26.63
N PHE A 147 -14.39 -10.68 26.22
CA PHE A 147 -15.09 -11.15 25.01
C PHE A 147 -16.59 -10.86 25.07
N GLU A 148 -17.23 -11.13 26.21
CA GLU A 148 -18.67 -10.92 26.40
C GLU A 148 -19.06 -9.43 26.32
N GLU A 149 -18.30 -8.56 26.98
CA GLU A 149 -18.52 -7.11 26.92
C GLU A 149 -18.36 -6.59 25.49
N PHE A 150 -17.28 -6.96 24.81
CA PHE A 150 -17.01 -6.52 23.45
C PHE A 150 -18.08 -7.00 22.46
N GLU A 151 -18.44 -8.29 22.48
CA GLU A 151 -19.44 -8.83 21.56
C GLU A 151 -20.83 -8.24 21.81
N LYS A 152 -21.16 -7.96 23.07
CA LYS A 152 -22.40 -7.28 23.43
C LYS A 152 -22.42 -5.84 22.90
N GLU A 153 -21.40 -5.03 23.20
CA GLU A 153 -21.31 -3.64 22.74
C GLU A 153 -21.33 -3.56 21.21
N LEU A 154 -20.56 -4.44 20.55
CA LEU A 154 -20.52 -4.49 19.09
C LEU A 154 -21.88 -4.90 18.50
N GLY A 155 -22.56 -5.87 19.11
CA GLY A 155 -23.89 -6.32 18.69
C GLY A 155 -24.96 -5.24 18.83
N GLU A 156 -24.94 -4.47 19.93
CA GLU A 156 -25.83 -3.34 20.16
C GLU A 156 -25.60 -2.22 19.14
N GLU A 157 -24.35 -1.80 18.91
CA GLU A 157 -24.01 -0.78 17.92
C GLU A 157 -24.32 -1.27 16.49
N HIS A 158 -24.06 -2.54 16.17
CA HIS A 158 -24.41 -3.12 14.88
C HIS A 158 -25.92 -3.10 14.63
N THR A 159 -26.72 -3.48 15.62
CA THR A 159 -28.19 -3.41 15.53
C THR A 159 -28.64 -1.97 15.25
N SER A 160 -28.09 -0.99 15.98
CA SER A 160 -28.42 0.42 15.76
C SER A 160 -28.07 0.91 14.35
N ARG A 161 -26.95 0.47 13.76
CA ARG A 161 -26.58 0.81 12.38
C ARG A 161 -27.54 0.18 11.35
N TRP A 162 -28.00 -1.04 11.59
CA TRP A 162 -29.02 -1.68 10.73
C TRP A 162 -30.37 -0.97 10.78
N GLU A 163 -30.79 -0.49 11.97
CA GLU A 163 -31.99 0.33 12.11
C GLU A 163 -31.89 1.63 11.30
N ARG A 164 -30.76 2.35 11.40
CA ARG A 164 -30.50 3.55 10.58
C ARG A 164 -30.53 3.27 9.09
N ARG A 165 -29.94 2.14 8.66
CA ARG A 165 -30.02 1.71 7.27
C ARG A 165 -31.47 1.40 6.86
N ALA A 166 -32.26 0.75 7.72
CA ALA A 166 -33.66 0.49 7.43
C ALA A 166 -34.48 1.80 7.28
N ASP A 167 -34.22 2.79 8.13
CA ASP A 167 -34.82 4.12 8.02
C ASP A 167 -34.45 4.79 6.69
N PHE A 168 -33.17 4.76 6.31
CA PHE A 168 -32.69 5.27 5.02
C PHE A 168 -33.44 4.63 3.83
N LEU A 169 -33.53 3.29 3.80
CA LEU A 169 -34.19 2.59 2.70
C LEU A 169 -35.69 2.90 2.63
N LYS A 170 -36.34 3.02 3.78
CA LYS A 170 -37.76 3.37 3.87
C LYS A 170 -38.03 4.80 3.40
N GLU A 171 -37.15 5.74 3.75
CA GLU A 171 -37.31 7.15 3.41
C GLU A 171 -37.02 7.43 1.93
N HIS A 172 -35.99 6.78 1.38
CA HIS A 172 -35.44 7.15 0.06
C HIS A 172 -35.71 6.16 -1.07
N SER A 173 -36.06 4.89 -0.75
CA SER A 173 -36.30 3.81 -1.73
C SER A 173 -35.26 3.77 -2.88
N PRO A 174 -33.95 3.67 -2.57
CA PRO A 174 -32.88 4.03 -3.51
C PRO A 174 -32.57 2.95 -4.58
N GLY A 175 -33.21 1.78 -4.50
CA GLY A 175 -33.04 0.68 -5.44
C GLY A 175 -32.04 -0.40 -4.98
N ALA A 176 -32.01 -1.51 -5.71
CA ALA A 176 -31.34 -2.74 -5.29
C ALA A 176 -29.82 -2.61 -5.10
N GLU A 177 -29.12 -1.85 -5.95
CA GLU A 177 -27.66 -1.67 -5.83
C GLU A 177 -27.30 -0.90 -4.55
N VAL A 178 -28.01 0.18 -4.25
CA VAL A 178 -27.80 0.94 -3.01
C VAL A 178 -28.18 0.09 -1.79
N GLU A 179 -29.24 -0.70 -1.88
CA GLU A 179 -29.59 -1.67 -0.83
C GLU A 179 -28.44 -2.65 -0.58
N GLU A 180 -27.88 -3.26 -1.61
CA GLU A 180 -26.74 -4.17 -1.49
C GLU A 180 -25.51 -3.46 -0.88
N TYR A 181 -25.10 -2.32 -1.43
CA TYR A 181 -23.83 -1.68 -1.06
C TYR A 181 -23.86 -1.13 0.37
N THR A 182 -24.99 -0.58 0.80
CA THR A 182 -25.16 -0.12 2.18
C THR A 182 -25.13 -1.28 3.18
N ALA A 183 -25.57 -2.48 2.80
CA ALA A 183 -25.45 -3.66 3.66
C ALA A 183 -24.00 -4.15 3.75
N ASP A 184 -23.31 -4.23 2.61
CA ASP A 184 -21.92 -4.70 2.55
C ASP A 184 -20.96 -3.78 3.31
N LEU A 185 -21.12 -2.45 3.21
CA LEU A 185 -20.35 -1.50 4.01
C LEU A 185 -20.48 -1.78 5.52
N LEU A 186 -21.70 -2.02 6.01
CA LEU A 186 -21.92 -2.35 7.42
C LEU A 186 -21.31 -3.70 7.83
N TRP A 187 -21.35 -4.70 6.94
CA TRP A 187 -20.72 -6.00 7.19
C TRP A 187 -19.20 -5.92 7.20
N ILE A 188 -18.60 -5.17 6.27
CA ILE A 188 -17.15 -4.93 6.21
C ILE A 188 -16.68 -4.31 7.51
N ASP A 189 -17.33 -3.24 7.97
CA ASP A 189 -17.01 -2.58 9.24
C ASP A 189 -17.14 -3.53 10.44
N TYR A 190 -18.21 -4.33 10.48
CA TYR A 190 -18.50 -5.26 11.58
C TYR A 190 -17.44 -6.36 11.68
N TYR A 191 -17.11 -7.00 10.56
CA TYR A 191 -16.09 -8.03 10.55
C TYR A 191 -14.70 -7.46 10.81
N ASN A 192 -14.41 -6.26 10.32
CA ASN A 192 -13.15 -5.59 10.62
C ASN A 192 -13.00 -5.38 12.13
N ALA A 193 -14.04 -4.92 12.82
CA ALA A 193 -14.04 -4.77 14.26
C ALA A 193 -13.79 -6.09 15.01
N LEU A 194 -14.50 -7.17 14.62
CA LEU A 194 -14.34 -8.51 15.21
C LEU A 194 -12.91 -9.03 15.07
N PHE A 195 -12.35 -8.99 13.86
CA PHE A 195 -11.01 -9.51 13.62
C PHE A 195 -9.92 -8.62 14.23
N ARG A 196 -10.09 -7.29 14.28
CA ARG A 196 -9.16 -6.40 15.00
C ARG A 196 -9.11 -6.74 16.49
N TYR A 197 -10.27 -6.92 17.11
CA TYR A 197 -10.34 -7.32 18.52
C TYR A 197 -9.71 -8.71 18.72
N ALA A 198 -10.08 -9.70 17.89
CA ALA A 198 -9.52 -11.04 17.97
C ALA A 198 -8.00 -11.08 17.79
N ALA A 199 -7.44 -10.31 16.85
CA ALA A 199 -5.99 -10.17 16.66
C ALA A 199 -5.32 -9.62 17.93
N SER A 200 -5.90 -8.59 18.55
CA SER A 200 -5.40 -8.03 19.81
C SER A 200 -5.44 -9.06 20.95
N GLN A 201 -6.53 -9.83 21.08
CA GLN A 201 -6.63 -10.87 22.12
C GLN A 201 -5.65 -12.03 21.86
N ALA A 202 -5.43 -12.39 20.59
CA ALA A 202 -4.47 -13.43 20.21
C ALA A 202 -3.02 -13.03 20.53
N LEU A 203 -2.67 -11.76 20.30
CA LEU A 203 -1.37 -11.19 20.66
C LEU A 203 -1.11 -11.27 22.17
N GLU A 204 -2.15 -11.10 22.99
CA GLU A 204 -2.12 -11.30 24.45
C GLU A 204 -2.12 -12.79 24.86
N GLY A 205 -2.09 -13.73 23.90
CA GLY A 205 -2.06 -15.17 24.13
C GLY A 205 -3.41 -15.81 24.46
N LYS A 206 -4.53 -15.07 24.36
CA LYS A 206 -5.87 -15.60 24.67
C LYS A 206 -6.37 -16.54 23.56
N ASP A 207 -7.29 -17.44 23.93
CA ASP A 207 -7.91 -18.34 22.95
C ASP A 207 -9.00 -17.65 22.14
N VAL A 208 -8.69 -17.44 20.85
CA VAL A 208 -9.58 -16.82 19.87
C VAL A 208 -10.05 -17.80 18.81
N SER A 209 -9.96 -19.11 19.07
CA SER A 209 -10.30 -20.15 18.09
C SER A 209 -11.73 -20.04 17.57
N LEU A 210 -12.66 -19.46 18.35
CA LEU A 210 -14.04 -19.21 17.92
C LEU A 210 -14.12 -18.29 16.69
N TYR A 211 -13.21 -17.32 16.55
CA TYR A 211 -13.19 -16.36 15.45
C TYR A 211 -12.74 -17.01 14.13
N MET A 212 -12.07 -18.17 14.16
CA MET A 212 -11.72 -18.90 12.93
C MET A 212 -12.95 -19.33 12.14
N ALA A 213 -14.07 -19.61 12.82
CA ALA A 213 -15.32 -20.00 12.16
C ALA A 213 -15.92 -18.85 11.32
N LEU A 214 -15.54 -17.60 11.60
CA LEU A 214 -16.00 -16.42 10.87
C LEU A 214 -15.35 -16.28 9.49
N MET A 215 -14.22 -16.96 9.22
CA MET A 215 -13.52 -16.87 7.93
C MET A 215 -14.45 -17.16 6.75
N LEU A 216 -15.26 -18.23 6.85
CA LEU A 216 -16.24 -18.58 5.81
C LEU A 216 -17.37 -17.56 5.65
N LYS A 217 -17.65 -16.76 6.70
CA LYS A 217 -18.66 -15.69 6.64
C LYS A 217 -18.18 -14.48 5.84
N LEU A 218 -16.86 -14.36 5.61
CA LEU A 218 -16.29 -13.31 4.75
C LEU A 218 -16.45 -13.61 3.26
N ASN A 219 -16.69 -14.88 2.88
CA ASN A 219 -16.71 -15.27 1.48
C ASN A 219 -17.64 -14.42 0.59
N PRO A 220 -18.88 -14.09 1.00
CA PRO A 220 -19.75 -13.24 0.19
C PRO A 220 -19.13 -11.86 -0.13
N LEU A 221 -18.42 -11.25 0.83
CA LEU A 221 -17.80 -9.93 0.65
C LEU A 221 -16.62 -9.95 -0.32
N PHE A 222 -15.82 -11.02 -0.30
CA PHE A 222 -14.61 -11.15 -1.14
C PHE A 222 -14.86 -11.84 -2.50
N SER A 223 -16.00 -12.49 -2.67
CA SER A 223 -16.43 -13.08 -3.96
C SER A 223 -17.49 -12.26 -4.70
N GLY A 224 -17.93 -11.14 -4.09
CA GLY A 224 -18.89 -10.22 -4.67
C GLY A 224 -18.38 -9.53 -5.93
N LYS A 225 -19.30 -8.92 -6.67
CA LYS A 225 -18.98 -8.15 -7.89
C LYS A 225 -18.40 -6.77 -7.58
N THR A 226 -18.69 -6.26 -6.38
CA THR A 226 -18.28 -4.94 -5.92
C THR A 226 -16.99 -5.02 -5.12
N VAL A 227 -16.00 -4.24 -5.54
CA VAL A 227 -14.74 -4.14 -4.82
C VAL A 227 -14.74 -2.88 -3.98
N PHE A 228 -15.08 -3.04 -2.70
CA PHE A 228 -15.06 -1.97 -1.71
C PHE A 228 -13.62 -1.67 -1.25
N ALA A 229 -13.34 -0.38 -1.01
CA ALA A 229 -12.10 0.09 -0.40
C ALA A 229 -11.86 -0.55 0.98
N GLY A 230 -12.93 -0.82 1.74
CA GLY A 230 -12.85 -1.46 3.04
C GLY A 230 -12.41 -2.94 3.03
N LEU A 231 -12.43 -3.63 1.88
CA LEU A 231 -11.97 -5.03 1.79
C LEU A 231 -10.47 -5.18 2.03
N PHE A 232 -9.66 -4.19 1.63
CA PHE A 232 -8.20 -4.24 1.76
C PHE A 232 -7.72 -4.14 3.22
N PRO A 233 -8.15 -3.17 4.04
CA PRO A 233 -7.81 -3.14 5.46
C PRO A 233 -8.45 -4.29 6.26
N LEU A 234 -9.63 -4.79 5.84
CA LEU A 234 -10.21 -6.01 6.43
C LEU A 234 -9.31 -7.23 6.18
N ALA A 235 -8.79 -7.39 4.95
CA ALA A 235 -7.88 -8.48 4.63
C ALA A 235 -6.57 -8.41 5.43
N GLU A 236 -5.99 -7.23 5.59
CA GLU A 236 -4.82 -7.05 6.45
C GLU A 236 -5.12 -7.39 7.92
N THR A 237 -6.25 -6.93 8.44
CA THR A 237 -6.68 -7.25 9.80
C THR A 237 -6.80 -8.77 10.00
N VAL A 238 -7.40 -9.46 9.02
CA VAL A 238 -7.50 -10.93 9.05
C VAL A 238 -6.12 -11.58 8.98
N ASN A 239 -5.20 -11.05 8.17
CA ASN A 239 -3.80 -11.52 8.12
C ASN A 239 -3.12 -11.43 9.50
N PHE A 240 -3.25 -10.30 10.20
CA PHE A 240 -2.73 -10.16 11.57
C PHE A 240 -3.38 -11.15 12.55
N PHE A 241 -4.70 -11.33 12.47
CA PHE A 241 -5.40 -12.31 13.28
C PHE A 241 -4.84 -13.73 13.06
N LEU A 242 -4.66 -14.17 11.82
CA LEU A 242 -4.11 -15.48 11.48
C LEU A 242 -2.69 -15.65 12.01
N TYR A 243 -1.84 -14.64 11.80
CA TYR A 243 -0.47 -14.62 12.29
C TYR A 243 -0.40 -14.79 13.82
N TYR A 244 -1.13 -13.96 14.58
CA TYR A 244 -1.13 -14.03 16.04
C TYR A 244 -1.80 -15.30 16.56
N ASN A 245 -2.83 -15.79 15.89
CA ASN A 245 -3.50 -17.03 16.26
C ASN A 245 -2.63 -18.29 16.01
N HIS A 246 -1.76 -18.27 15.00
CA HIS A 246 -0.80 -19.36 14.77
C HIS A 246 0.38 -19.30 15.74
N THR A 247 1.01 -18.13 15.85
CA THR A 247 2.19 -17.93 16.71
C THR A 247 1.90 -18.23 18.18
N ARG A 248 0.72 -17.84 18.70
CA ARG A 248 0.30 -18.19 20.08
C ARG A 248 0.14 -19.71 20.30
N LYS A 249 -0.15 -20.49 19.25
CA LYS A 249 -0.41 -21.94 19.35
C LYS A 249 0.86 -22.77 19.16
N LYS A 250 1.70 -22.39 18.21
CA LYS A 250 2.83 -23.22 17.76
C LYS A 250 4.20 -22.67 18.17
N TYR A 251 4.30 -21.43 18.63
CA TYR A 251 5.58 -20.76 18.90
C TYR A 251 6.55 -20.85 17.71
N SER A 252 6.01 -20.79 16.49
CA SER A 252 6.73 -20.84 15.23
C SER A 252 6.23 -19.75 14.29
N ASP A 253 7.05 -19.37 13.31
CA ASP A 253 6.67 -18.40 12.29
C ASP A 253 5.46 -18.90 11.48
N PHE A 254 4.61 -17.95 11.07
CA PHE A 254 3.45 -18.22 10.23
C PHE A 254 3.85 -18.08 8.77
N GLU A 255 4.14 -19.21 8.13
CA GLU A 255 4.66 -19.26 6.78
C GLU A 255 3.55 -19.10 5.74
N LEU A 256 3.92 -18.62 4.54
CA LEU A 256 2.99 -18.49 3.41
C LEU A 256 2.28 -19.82 3.06
N ALA A 257 2.96 -20.96 3.25
CA ALA A 257 2.38 -22.27 3.03
C ALA A 257 1.26 -22.62 4.03
N ASP A 258 1.40 -22.22 5.30
CA ASP A 258 0.34 -22.38 6.30
C ASP A 258 -0.87 -21.52 5.93
N LEU A 259 -0.64 -20.27 5.54
CA LEU A 259 -1.70 -19.36 5.09
C LEU A 259 -2.50 -19.95 3.92
N ILE A 260 -1.81 -20.41 2.86
CA ILE A 260 -2.46 -20.99 1.68
C ILE A 260 -3.27 -22.23 2.07
N LYS A 261 -2.70 -23.10 2.91
CA LYS A 261 -3.36 -24.32 3.36
C LYS A 261 -4.64 -24.02 4.16
N ASP A 262 -4.56 -23.11 5.12
CA ASP A 262 -5.66 -22.81 6.03
C ASP A 262 -6.76 -21.98 5.36
N CYS A 263 -6.41 -21.21 4.32
CA CYS A 263 -7.33 -20.31 3.63
C CYS A 263 -7.76 -20.79 2.23
N LYS A 264 -7.35 -21.98 1.77
CA LYS A 264 -7.60 -22.48 0.40
C LYS A 264 -9.06 -22.40 -0.10
N ASP A 265 -10.02 -22.56 0.82
CA ASP A 265 -11.46 -22.58 0.51
C ASP A 265 -12.14 -21.21 0.79
N ASN A 266 -11.36 -20.17 1.10
CA ASN A 266 -11.87 -18.83 1.44
C ASN A 266 -11.60 -17.85 0.30
N ALA A 267 -12.61 -17.06 -0.07
CA ALA A 267 -12.52 -16.07 -1.15
C ALA A 267 -11.53 -14.93 -0.83
N ILE A 268 -11.18 -14.74 0.45
CA ILE A 268 -10.19 -13.76 0.89
C ILE A 268 -8.74 -14.17 0.58
N LEU A 269 -8.48 -15.44 0.24
CA LEU A 269 -7.11 -15.96 0.04
C LEU A 269 -6.26 -15.10 -0.92
N PRO A 270 -6.73 -14.65 -2.09
CA PRO A 270 -5.91 -13.83 -2.98
C PRO A 270 -5.45 -12.52 -2.33
N TYR A 271 -6.31 -11.90 -1.51
CA TYR A 271 -5.98 -10.69 -0.76
C TYR A 271 -4.92 -10.96 0.30
N LEU A 272 -5.08 -12.04 1.07
CA LEU A 272 -4.11 -12.43 2.10
C LEU A 272 -2.76 -12.82 1.48
N TYR A 273 -2.78 -13.57 0.38
CA TYR A 273 -1.58 -13.99 -0.34
C TYR A 273 -0.75 -12.79 -0.81
N LEU A 274 -1.40 -11.76 -1.37
CA LEU A 274 -0.73 -10.55 -1.85
C LEU A 274 -0.01 -9.77 -0.73
N GLN A 275 -0.50 -9.82 0.51
CA GLN A 275 0.18 -9.19 1.64
C GLN A 275 1.62 -9.73 1.84
N HIS A 276 1.87 -10.98 1.46
CA HIS A 276 3.18 -11.62 1.63
C HIS A 276 4.06 -11.49 0.39
N VAL A 277 3.48 -11.53 -0.82
CA VAL A 277 4.27 -11.57 -2.06
C VAL A 277 4.40 -10.23 -2.78
N ALA A 278 3.48 -9.29 -2.54
CA ALA A 278 3.41 -8.04 -3.29
C ALA A 278 3.81 -6.80 -2.47
N VAL A 279 3.56 -6.79 -1.15
CA VAL A 279 4.03 -5.71 -0.25
C VAL A 279 5.54 -5.43 -0.35
N PRO A 280 6.43 -6.43 -0.56
CA PRO A 280 7.85 -6.15 -0.79
C PRO A 280 8.13 -5.19 -1.96
N LEU A 281 7.23 -5.08 -2.95
CA LEU A 281 7.37 -4.11 -4.06
C LEU A 281 7.33 -2.65 -3.60
N CYS A 282 6.65 -2.33 -2.49
CA CYS A 282 6.71 -1.00 -1.86
C CYS A 282 8.14 -0.61 -1.49
N HIS A 283 8.98 -1.61 -1.23
CA HIS A 283 10.39 -1.45 -0.89
C HIS A 283 11.29 -1.89 -2.05
N ASN A 284 10.81 -1.76 -3.29
CA ASN A 284 11.54 -2.06 -4.52
C ASN A 284 12.14 -3.48 -4.57
N ASP A 285 11.57 -4.41 -3.79
CA ASP A 285 11.95 -5.81 -3.79
C ASP A 285 11.10 -6.60 -4.77
N THR A 286 11.63 -6.75 -5.99
CA THR A 286 10.99 -7.53 -7.06
C THR A 286 11.23 -9.03 -6.92
N LEU A 287 12.07 -9.47 -5.97
CA LEU A 287 12.48 -10.87 -5.91
C LEU A 287 11.36 -11.76 -5.41
N CYS A 288 10.62 -11.31 -4.39
CA CYS A 288 9.55 -12.11 -3.79
C CYS A 288 8.48 -12.49 -4.84
N LEU A 289 7.93 -11.51 -5.56
CA LEU A 289 6.94 -11.79 -6.60
C LEU A 289 7.51 -12.63 -7.75
N ALA A 290 8.78 -12.42 -8.12
CA ALA A 290 9.43 -13.23 -9.16
C ALA A 290 9.58 -14.70 -8.75
N ASP A 291 10.02 -14.96 -7.52
CA ASP A 291 10.22 -16.30 -6.97
C ASP A 291 8.86 -17.05 -6.82
N TYR A 292 7.78 -16.32 -6.56
CA TYR A 292 6.42 -16.86 -6.40
C TYR A 292 5.51 -16.70 -7.63
N ARG A 293 6.05 -16.32 -8.79
CA ARG A 293 5.25 -15.94 -9.98
C ARG A 293 4.20 -16.97 -10.39
N LEU A 294 4.55 -18.26 -10.41
CA LEU A 294 3.61 -19.32 -10.78
C LEU A 294 2.45 -19.49 -9.78
N GLN A 295 2.70 -19.29 -8.49
CA GLN A 295 1.64 -19.33 -7.48
C GLN A 295 0.75 -18.08 -7.55
N PHE A 296 1.35 -16.91 -7.76
CA PHE A 296 0.61 -15.67 -8.02
C PHE A 296 -0.31 -15.82 -9.23
N ASP A 297 0.19 -16.37 -10.33
CA ASP A 297 -0.57 -16.64 -11.55
C ASP A 297 -1.69 -17.68 -11.36
N SER A 298 -1.67 -18.46 -10.28
CA SER A 298 -2.71 -19.45 -9.95
C SER A 298 -3.74 -18.91 -8.95
N ILE A 299 -3.28 -18.20 -7.92
CA ILE A 299 -4.11 -17.71 -6.81
C ILE A 299 -4.80 -16.38 -7.16
N VAL A 300 -4.08 -15.47 -7.81
CA VAL A 300 -4.55 -14.09 -8.05
C VAL A 300 -5.08 -13.97 -9.47
N GLN A 301 -6.33 -14.38 -9.66
CA GLN A 301 -7.03 -14.31 -10.96
C GLN A 301 -7.80 -13.01 -11.18
N ALA A 302 -8.25 -12.36 -10.11
CA ALA A 302 -9.12 -11.20 -10.20
C ALA A 302 -8.35 -9.98 -10.79
N PRO A 303 -8.81 -9.38 -11.90
CA PRO A 303 -8.06 -8.33 -12.60
C PRO A 303 -7.75 -7.11 -11.73
N HIS A 304 -8.68 -6.69 -10.88
CA HIS A 304 -8.51 -5.55 -9.96
C HIS A 304 -7.45 -5.75 -8.87
N LEU A 305 -7.04 -7.00 -8.62
CA LEU A 305 -5.89 -7.31 -7.77
C LEU A 305 -4.63 -7.51 -8.61
N ARG A 306 -4.77 -8.18 -9.75
CA ARG A 306 -3.64 -8.63 -10.56
C ARG A 306 -2.96 -7.49 -11.32
N GLN A 307 -3.74 -6.62 -11.97
CA GLN A 307 -3.19 -5.56 -12.83
C GLN A 307 -2.33 -4.55 -12.09
N PRO A 308 -2.78 -3.89 -11.00
CA PRO A 308 -1.94 -2.90 -10.31
C PRO A 308 -0.65 -3.50 -9.74
N ILE A 309 -0.66 -4.78 -9.35
CA ILE A 309 0.54 -5.47 -8.86
C ILE A 309 1.53 -5.77 -10.00
N LEU A 310 1.04 -6.17 -11.17
CA LEU A 310 1.90 -6.40 -12.33
C LEU A 310 2.48 -5.10 -12.88
N GLU A 311 1.67 -4.03 -12.98
CA GLU A 311 2.13 -2.70 -13.37
C GLU A 311 3.22 -2.19 -12.41
N LEU A 312 3.00 -2.29 -11.10
CA LEU A 312 4.00 -1.91 -10.11
C LEU A 312 5.28 -2.75 -10.22
N TYR A 313 5.17 -4.06 -10.43
CA TYR A 313 6.33 -4.93 -10.65
C TYR A 313 7.13 -4.52 -11.89
N GLU A 314 6.44 -4.24 -13.00
CA GLU A 314 7.05 -3.80 -14.26
C GLU A 314 7.77 -2.46 -14.08
N ASP A 315 7.15 -1.49 -13.40
CA ASP A 315 7.78 -0.20 -13.07
C ASP A 315 9.09 -0.38 -12.28
N LYS A 316 9.07 -1.25 -11.25
CA LYS A 316 10.29 -1.55 -10.47
C LYS A 316 11.33 -2.31 -11.29
N ALA A 317 10.90 -3.28 -12.10
CA ALA A 317 11.81 -4.04 -12.95
C ALA A 317 12.47 -3.18 -14.02
N ASP A 318 11.74 -2.23 -14.60
CA ASP A 318 12.24 -1.29 -15.61
C ASP A 318 13.16 -0.23 -14.99
N TYR A 319 12.86 0.23 -13.77
CA TYR A 319 13.81 1.02 -12.98
C TYR A 319 15.15 0.30 -12.83
N LEU A 320 15.16 -0.97 -12.41
CA LEU A 320 16.39 -1.76 -12.22
C LEU A 320 17.19 -1.96 -13.52
N LYS A 321 16.54 -1.91 -14.69
CA LYS A 321 17.22 -1.98 -16.01
C LYS A 321 17.75 -0.62 -16.46
N ALA A 322 17.02 0.45 -16.16
CA ALA A 322 17.30 1.81 -16.63
C ALA A 322 17.06 2.85 -15.51
N PRO A 323 17.97 2.92 -14.52
CA PRO A 323 17.72 3.68 -13.28
C PRO A 323 17.75 5.20 -13.46
N GLY A 324 18.37 5.71 -14.52
CA GLY A 324 18.71 7.13 -14.67
C GLY A 324 17.52 8.10 -14.47
N LYS A 325 16.36 7.81 -15.07
CA LYS A 325 15.18 8.70 -14.95
C LYS A 325 14.63 8.75 -13.52
N VAL A 326 14.49 7.58 -12.89
CA VAL A 326 13.96 7.48 -11.52
C VAL A 326 14.97 8.03 -10.53
N SER A 327 16.26 7.72 -10.70
CA SER A 327 17.33 8.31 -9.89
C SER A 327 17.35 9.83 -9.98
N HIS A 328 17.19 10.40 -11.18
CA HIS A 328 17.09 11.85 -11.35
C HIS A 328 15.90 12.42 -10.57
N GLN A 329 14.73 11.80 -10.66
CA GLN A 329 13.55 12.23 -9.90
C GLN A 329 13.75 12.10 -8.39
N MET A 330 14.37 11.01 -7.93
CA MET A 330 14.70 10.80 -6.51
C MET A 330 15.69 11.83 -5.97
N LEU A 331 16.68 12.24 -6.77
CA LEU A 331 17.69 13.20 -6.34
C LEU A 331 17.23 14.65 -6.52
N TYR A 332 16.56 14.96 -7.62
CA TYR A 332 16.33 16.34 -8.08
C TYR A 332 14.86 16.70 -8.29
N GLY A 333 13.92 15.75 -8.11
CA GLY A 333 12.49 16.00 -8.32
C GLY A 333 12.18 16.38 -9.77
N ASN A 334 11.35 17.40 -9.96
CA ASN A 334 10.99 17.94 -11.28
C ASN A 334 12.00 18.99 -11.80
N ASN A 335 13.12 19.19 -11.08
CA ASN A 335 14.10 20.20 -11.46
C ASN A 335 14.96 19.71 -12.64
N ALA A 336 15.35 20.66 -13.49
CA ALA A 336 16.15 20.37 -14.69
C ALA A 336 17.58 19.93 -14.34
N ASP A 337 18.14 20.48 -13.26
CA ASP A 337 19.51 20.21 -12.81
C ASP A 337 19.66 20.34 -11.28
N GLU A 338 20.84 19.98 -10.79
CA GLU A 338 21.19 20.04 -9.37
C GLU A 338 21.19 21.47 -8.82
N ALA A 339 21.56 22.47 -9.62
CA ALA A 339 21.63 23.86 -9.14
C ALA A 339 20.24 24.40 -8.80
N ALA A 340 19.25 24.11 -9.66
CA ALA A 340 17.84 24.38 -9.38
C ALA A 340 17.35 23.57 -8.19
N ALA A 341 17.65 22.27 -8.14
CA ALA A 341 17.22 21.40 -7.05
C ALA A 341 17.77 21.83 -5.68
N ARG A 342 19.03 22.28 -5.58
CA ARG A 342 19.62 22.80 -4.33
C ARG A 342 18.90 24.04 -3.80
N LYS A 343 18.33 24.86 -4.69
CA LYS A 343 17.56 26.04 -4.32
C LYS A 343 16.13 25.67 -3.91
N ASP A 344 15.47 24.81 -4.67
CA ASP A 344 14.05 24.52 -4.53
C ASP A 344 13.77 23.38 -3.53
N MET A 345 14.77 22.52 -3.29
CA MET A 345 14.76 21.39 -2.36
C MET A 345 15.96 21.44 -1.40
N PRO A 346 16.12 22.51 -0.59
CA PRO A 346 17.29 22.65 0.29
C PRO A 346 17.42 21.52 1.32
N PHE A 347 16.33 20.81 1.63
CA PHE A 347 16.35 19.63 2.49
C PHE A 347 17.15 18.45 1.93
N MET A 348 17.43 18.43 0.62
CA MET A 348 18.26 17.40 -0.03
C MET A 348 19.76 17.70 -0.02
N ILE A 349 20.18 18.90 0.42
CA ILE A 349 21.60 19.29 0.49
C ILE A 349 22.49 18.24 1.21
N PRO A 350 22.07 17.62 2.33
CA PRO A 350 22.84 16.55 2.96
C PRO A 350 23.15 15.37 2.04
N VAL A 351 22.23 15.01 1.14
CA VAL A 351 22.39 13.95 0.15
C VAL A 351 23.41 14.38 -0.91
N TYR A 352 23.28 15.58 -1.45
CA TYR A 352 24.20 16.07 -2.47
C TYR A 352 25.63 16.19 -1.95
N ASN A 353 25.80 16.68 -0.71
CA ASN A 353 27.11 16.74 -0.07
C ASN A 353 27.72 15.34 0.12
N LEU A 354 26.90 14.32 0.39
CA LEU A 354 27.34 12.92 0.49
C LEU A 354 27.80 12.38 -0.88
N LEU A 355 27.05 12.67 -1.96
CA LEU A 355 27.45 12.32 -3.33
C LEU A 355 28.77 12.99 -3.73
N GLU A 356 28.91 14.29 -3.45
CA GLU A 356 30.13 15.06 -3.75
C GLU A 356 31.35 14.53 -2.97
N LYS A 357 31.16 14.24 -1.67
CA LYS A 357 32.21 13.69 -0.80
C LYS A 357 32.77 12.37 -1.33
N TYR A 358 31.93 11.56 -1.98
CA TYR A 358 32.25 10.21 -2.45
C TYR A 358 32.19 10.07 -3.98
N ALA A 359 32.35 11.17 -4.70
CA ALA A 359 32.31 11.18 -6.15
C ALA A 359 33.29 10.16 -6.76
N GLY A 360 32.83 9.40 -7.76
CA GLY A 360 33.61 8.36 -8.42
C GLY A 360 33.68 7.02 -7.69
N LYS A 361 33.09 6.88 -6.50
CA LYS A 361 33.00 5.63 -5.74
C LYS A 361 31.61 5.02 -5.82
N VAL A 362 31.51 3.71 -5.62
CA VAL A 362 30.22 3.07 -5.35
C VAL A 362 29.83 3.38 -3.91
N ILE A 363 28.58 3.79 -3.68
CA ILE A 363 28.09 4.15 -2.34
C ILE A 363 26.96 3.19 -1.98
N TYR A 364 27.11 2.50 -0.87
CA TYR A 364 26.08 1.70 -0.24
C TYR A 364 25.62 2.41 1.03
N VAL A 365 24.32 2.70 1.15
CA VAL A 365 23.75 3.39 2.31
C VAL A 365 22.72 2.49 2.97
N ASP A 366 22.78 2.36 4.30
CA ASP A 366 21.70 1.77 5.10
C ASP A 366 21.10 2.79 6.08
N PHE A 367 19.77 2.82 6.16
CA PHE A 367 19.00 3.62 7.09
C PHE A 367 18.40 2.72 8.17
N TRP A 368 18.69 3.01 9.43
CA TRP A 368 18.32 2.14 10.55
C TRP A 368 17.92 2.90 11.82
N GLY A 369 17.49 2.17 12.86
CA GLY A 369 17.16 2.73 14.17
C GLY A 369 17.46 1.80 15.34
N VAL A 370 17.73 2.39 16.51
CA VAL A 370 18.18 1.68 17.71
C VAL A 370 17.13 0.75 18.33
N THR A 371 15.85 1.02 18.05
CA THR A 371 14.70 0.22 18.47
C THR A 371 14.09 -0.59 17.32
N CYS A 372 14.78 -0.74 16.20
CA CYS A 372 14.31 -1.50 15.04
C CYS A 372 14.96 -2.91 15.02
N PRO A 373 14.25 -3.98 15.46
CA PRO A 373 14.84 -5.32 15.51
C PRO A 373 15.34 -5.84 14.15
N PRO A 374 14.59 -5.68 13.04
CA PRO A 374 15.09 -6.08 11.72
C PRO A 374 16.35 -5.34 11.29
N CYS A 375 16.53 -4.09 11.73
CA CYS A 375 17.74 -3.33 11.44
C CYS A 375 18.94 -3.86 12.23
N LEU A 376 18.76 -4.12 13.53
CA LEU A 376 19.82 -4.65 14.39
C LEU A 376 20.28 -6.05 13.95
N ALA A 377 19.39 -6.84 13.36
CA ALA A 377 19.71 -8.15 12.81
C ALA A 377 20.71 -8.09 11.63
N GLU A 378 20.78 -6.99 10.89
CA GLU A 378 21.64 -6.84 9.71
C GLU A 378 23.06 -6.34 10.06
N MET A 379 23.31 -5.90 11.29
CA MET A 379 24.56 -5.22 11.67
C MET A 379 25.80 -6.11 11.56
N GLU A 380 25.69 -7.40 11.87
CA GLU A 380 26.80 -8.35 11.68
C GLU A 380 27.08 -8.57 10.19
N SER A 381 26.02 -8.79 9.41
CA SER A 381 26.11 -8.98 7.97
C SER A 381 26.67 -7.74 7.27
N LEU A 382 26.37 -6.52 7.76
CA LEU A 382 26.97 -5.28 7.25
C LEU A 382 28.49 -5.27 7.43
N LYS A 383 29.01 -5.71 8.58
CA LYS A 383 30.46 -5.85 8.80
C LYS A 383 31.08 -6.87 7.85
N GLU A 384 30.42 -8.01 7.64
CA GLU A 384 30.93 -9.03 6.72
C GLU A 384 30.92 -8.54 5.27
N LEU A 385 29.86 -7.87 4.84
CA LEU A 385 29.78 -7.25 3.52
C LEU A 385 30.90 -6.22 3.34
N ARG A 386 31.15 -5.38 4.36
CA ARG A 386 32.21 -4.37 4.33
C ARG A 386 33.58 -4.95 4.05
N LYS A 387 33.92 -6.09 4.65
CA LYS A 387 35.25 -6.73 4.48
C LYS A 387 35.56 -7.11 3.03
N ARG A 388 34.56 -7.23 2.16
CA ARG A 388 34.72 -7.69 0.77
C ARG A 388 35.29 -6.63 -0.16
N TYR A 389 35.22 -5.35 0.21
CA TYR A 389 35.50 -4.24 -0.69
C TYR A 389 36.58 -3.30 -0.15
N SER A 390 37.34 -2.67 -1.05
CA SER A 390 38.25 -1.59 -0.67
C SER A 390 37.45 -0.32 -0.33
N PRO A 391 37.81 0.44 0.73
CA PRO A 391 37.26 1.80 0.98
C PRO A 391 37.47 2.78 -0.18
N GLU A 392 38.42 2.49 -1.06
CA GLU A 392 38.66 3.33 -2.24
C GLU A 392 37.67 3.09 -3.37
N ASP A 393 37.07 1.90 -3.42
CA ASP A 393 36.12 1.51 -4.47
C ASP A 393 34.67 1.61 -4.00
N VAL A 394 34.40 1.18 -2.76
CA VAL A 394 33.06 1.11 -2.18
C VAL A 394 33.06 1.77 -0.80
N VAL A 395 32.19 2.76 -0.64
CA VAL A 395 31.93 3.43 0.63
C VAL A 395 30.62 2.89 1.21
N MET A 396 30.65 2.55 2.51
CA MET A 396 29.44 2.15 3.25
C MET A 396 29.10 3.22 4.27
N VAL A 397 27.90 3.79 4.15
CA VAL A 397 27.37 4.82 5.04
C VAL A 397 26.17 4.26 5.77
N SER A 398 26.24 4.21 7.10
CA SER A 398 25.18 3.68 7.96
C SER A 398 24.56 4.80 8.78
N ILE A 399 23.34 5.18 8.42
CA ILE A 399 22.65 6.37 8.95
C ILE A 399 21.57 5.94 9.96
N CYS A 400 21.76 6.34 11.22
CA CYS A 400 20.79 6.09 12.28
C CYS A 400 19.76 7.23 12.37
N GLY A 401 18.52 6.93 12.03
CA GLY A 401 17.36 7.85 12.12
C GLY A 401 16.73 7.97 13.51
N SER A 402 17.32 7.37 14.54
CA SER A 402 16.79 7.43 15.92
C SER A 402 17.10 8.76 16.59
N ARG A 403 16.26 9.18 17.54
CA ARG A 403 16.44 10.41 18.33
C ARG A 403 17.18 10.21 19.65
N ASP A 404 17.75 9.02 19.87
CA ASP A 404 18.50 8.68 21.08
C ASP A 404 19.97 8.44 20.71
N ARG A 405 20.78 9.50 20.86
CA ARG A 405 22.22 9.49 20.56
C ARG A 405 23.00 8.56 21.49
N GLU A 406 22.59 8.41 22.75
CA GLU A 406 23.25 7.52 23.70
C GLU A 406 23.01 6.05 23.31
N ALA A 407 21.76 5.70 22.99
CA ALA A 407 21.43 4.37 22.47
C ALA A 407 22.16 4.07 21.16
N TYR A 408 22.30 5.06 20.27
CA TYR A 408 23.10 4.93 19.04
C TYR A 408 24.55 4.52 19.36
N HIS A 409 25.23 5.22 20.26
CA HIS A 409 26.60 4.86 20.66
C HIS A 409 26.69 3.47 21.29
N LYS A 410 25.73 3.10 22.13
CA LYS A 410 25.64 1.74 22.72
C LYS A 410 25.51 0.65 21.65
N VAL A 411 24.72 0.89 20.60
CA VAL A 411 24.59 -0.05 19.48
C VAL A 411 25.91 -0.16 18.70
N LEU A 412 26.58 0.97 18.42
CA LEU A 412 27.88 0.94 17.74
C LEU A 412 28.93 0.15 18.52
N GLU A 413 28.97 0.32 19.85
CA GLU A 413 29.86 -0.44 20.74
C GLU A 413 29.49 -1.92 20.75
N ARG A 414 28.21 -2.24 20.97
CA ARG A 414 27.68 -3.62 20.99
C ARG A 414 28.06 -4.41 19.75
N PHE A 415 27.97 -3.81 18.56
CA PHE A 415 28.31 -4.47 17.30
C PHE A 415 29.75 -4.21 16.84
N SER A 416 30.53 -3.42 17.58
CA SER A 416 31.91 -3.05 17.24
C SER A 416 32.05 -2.49 15.82
N LEU A 417 31.17 -1.55 15.46
CA LEU A 417 31.10 -0.95 14.11
C LEU A 417 32.15 0.13 13.87
N GLN A 418 32.66 0.75 14.95
CA GLN A 418 33.70 1.78 14.85
C GLN A 418 35.02 1.19 14.31
N GLY A 419 35.71 1.97 13.47
CA GLY A 419 37.01 1.57 12.90
C GLY A 419 36.94 0.44 11.86
N LYS A 420 35.74 0.08 11.39
CA LYS A 420 35.54 -0.96 10.35
C LYS A 420 35.48 -0.39 8.93
N ASN A 421 35.88 0.86 8.74
CA ASN A 421 35.70 1.62 7.49
C ASN A 421 34.22 1.71 7.03
N ILE A 422 33.29 1.61 7.98
CA ILE A 422 31.87 1.95 7.80
C ILE A 422 31.71 3.36 8.38
N GLU A 423 31.18 4.28 7.59
CA GLU A 423 30.85 5.62 8.07
C GLU A 423 29.54 5.55 8.85
N CYS A 424 29.63 5.46 10.17
CA CYS A 424 28.47 5.46 11.05
C CYS A 424 28.05 6.90 11.35
N VAL A 425 26.84 7.26 10.92
CA VAL A 425 26.31 8.62 10.98
C VAL A 425 25.07 8.64 11.87
N TYR A 426 25.08 9.50 12.89
CA TYR A 426 23.84 9.85 13.57
C TYR A 426 23.09 10.87 12.73
N SER A 427 21.81 10.66 12.42
CA SER A 427 21.08 11.47 11.43
C SER A 427 21.17 12.98 11.67
N GLU A 428 21.17 13.45 12.93
CA GLU A 428 21.27 14.87 13.26
C GLU A 428 22.66 15.49 13.01
N ASP A 429 23.70 14.67 12.83
CA ASP A 429 25.03 15.13 12.39
C ASP A 429 25.10 15.27 10.85
N TRP A 430 24.10 14.76 10.13
CA TRP A 430 24.01 14.78 8.67
C TRP A 430 22.95 15.74 8.15
N ALA A 431 21.76 15.72 8.74
CA ALA A 431 20.61 16.52 8.36
C ALA A 431 19.84 16.96 9.61
N THR A 432 19.07 18.05 9.55
CA THR A 432 18.14 18.34 10.64
C THR A 432 17.10 17.21 10.78
N SER A 433 16.54 17.03 11.97
CA SER A 433 15.43 16.08 12.20
C SER A 433 14.24 16.30 11.26
N ASP A 434 14.04 17.53 10.75
CA ASP A 434 13.02 17.85 9.74
C ASP A 434 13.45 17.44 8.34
N ASP A 435 14.65 17.81 7.93
CA ASP A 435 15.18 17.49 6.60
C ASP A 435 15.30 15.98 6.40
N TYR A 436 15.79 15.23 7.39
CA TYR A 436 15.82 13.76 7.33
C TYR A 436 14.44 13.18 6.99
N ARG A 437 13.39 13.64 7.68
CA ARG A 437 12.02 13.17 7.42
C ARG A 437 11.53 13.55 6.02
N ARG A 438 11.88 14.75 5.56
CA ARG A 438 11.55 15.23 4.22
C ARG A 438 12.28 14.45 3.13
N ILE A 439 13.55 14.10 3.34
CA ILE A 439 14.33 13.23 2.44
C ILE A 439 13.66 11.85 2.35
N MET A 440 13.40 11.20 3.48
CA MET A 440 12.78 9.87 3.50
C MET A 440 11.39 9.88 2.85
N LYS A 441 10.58 10.91 3.12
CA LYS A 441 9.27 11.11 2.48
C LYS A 441 9.39 11.33 0.97
N HIS A 442 10.36 12.14 0.53
CA HIS A 442 10.62 12.42 -0.89
C HIS A 442 11.01 11.15 -1.67
N TRP A 443 11.75 10.24 -1.04
CA TRP A 443 12.07 8.92 -1.61
C TRP A 443 10.96 7.87 -1.44
N GLY A 444 9.83 8.22 -0.80
CA GLY A 444 8.77 7.25 -0.50
C GLY A 444 9.19 6.17 0.50
N MET A 445 10.27 6.39 1.25
CA MET A 445 10.82 5.45 2.23
C MET A 445 10.20 5.69 3.61
N ASN A 446 9.05 5.05 3.87
CA ASN A 446 8.25 5.30 5.07
C ASN A 446 8.55 4.36 6.25
N SER A 447 9.40 3.36 6.06
CA SER A 447 9.74 2.34 7.07
C SER A 447 11.26 2.16 7.13
N ILE A 448 11.76 1.43 8.12
CA ILE A 448 13.16 0.99 8.22
C ILE A 448 13.21 -0.52 8.51
N PRO A 449 14.26 -1.26 8.08
CA PRO A 449 15.46 -0.77 7.39
C PRO A 449 15.22 -0.43 5.91
N GLN A 450 15.96 0.55 5.41
CA GLN A 450 15.98 0.94 3.99
C GLN A 450 17.43 1.05 3.51
N PHE A 451 17.64 0.88 2.21
CA PHE A 451 18.97 0.82 1.64
C PHE A 451 19.02 1.57 0.30
N LEU A 452 20.18 2.11 -0.03
CA LEU A 452 20.49 2.69 -1.35
C LEU A 452 21.77 2.08 -1.89
N LEU A 453 21.80 1.85 -3.20
CA LEU A 453 23.01 1.52 -3.93
C LEU A 453 23.20 2.54 -5.05
N ILE A 454 24.35 3.22 -5.02
CA ILE A 454 24.68 4.32 -5.92
C ILE A 454 25.96 3.96 -6.67
N ASN A 455 25.95 4.13 -7.99
CA ASN A 455 27.12 3.85 -8.82
C ASN A 455 28.16 5.00 -8.80
N ARG A 456 29.29 4.80 -9.50
CA ARG A 456 30.40 5.78 -9.56
C ARG A 456 30.01 7.12 -10.21
N ASP A 457 28.93 7.15 -10.98
CA ASP A 457 28.40 8.35 -11.64
C ASP A 457 27.38 9.11 -10.75
N GLY A 458 27.13 8.63 -9.52
CA GLY A 458 26.15 9.23 -8.61
C GLY A 458 24.69 8.84 -8.90
N VAL A 459 24.45 7.85 -9.77
CA VAL A 459 23.11 7.34 -10.07
C VAL A 459 22.71 6.32 -9.01
N ILE A 460 21.55 6.51 -8.38
CA ILE A 460 20.90 5.50 -7.54
C ILE A 460 20.44 4.39 -8.47
N VAL A 461 21.14 3.25 -8.46
CA VAL A 461 20.86 2.11 -9.35
C VAL A 461 19.91 1.10 -8.73
N ASP A 462 19.76 1.12 -7.41
CA ASP A 462 18.85 0.26 -6.67
C ASP A 462 18.56 0.84 -5.29
N TYR A 463 17.42 0.49 -4.70
CA TYR A 463 17.04 0.84 -3.35
C TYR A 463 16.14 -0.21 -2.70
N GLY A 464 15.97 -0.11 -1.39
CA GLY A 464 14.99 -0.88 -0.63
C GLY A 464 15.45 -2.26 -0.17
N THR A 465 14.52 -3.11 0.28
CA THR A 465 14.83 -4.26 1.14
C THR A 465 15.58 -5.40 0.45
N ALA A 466 15.59 -5.45 -0.88
CA ALA A 466 16.37 -6.43 -1.64
C ALA A 466 17.89 -6.24 -1.49
N LEU A 467 18.34 -5.10 -0.96
CA LEU A 467 19.75 -4.75 -0.73
C LEU A 467 20.24 -5.05 0.70
N ARG A 468 19.49 -5.83 1.50
CA ARG A 468 19.94 -6.20 2.86
C ARG A 468 21.37 -6.76 2.85
N PRO A 469 22.22 -6.40 3.83
CA PRO A 469 23.58 -6.94 3.90
C PRO A 469 23.62 -8.47 4.02
N SER A 470 22.62 -9.08 4.67
CA SER A 470 22.50 -10.53 4.78
C SER A 470 22.15 -11.23 3.46
N TYR A 471 21.68 -10.51 2.44
CA TYR A 471 21.26 -11.09 1.18
C TYR A 471 22.45 -11.28 0.23
N PRO A 472 22.73 -12.50 -0.25
CA PRO A 472 23.85 -12.75 -1.16
C PRO A 472 23.81 -11.92 -2.46
N LYS A 473 22.60 -11.58 -2.92
CA LYS A 473 22.38 -10.75 -4.13
C LYS A 473 22.91 -9.32 -3.97
N THR A 474 23.00 -8.79 -2.75
CA THR A 474 23.54 -7.44 -2.48
C THR A 474 24.98 -7.32 -2.93
N ALA A 475 25.82 -8.29 -2.55
CA ALA A 475 27.23 -8.30 -2.98
C ALA A 475 27.36 -8.46 -4.50
N ALA A 476 26.53 -9.29 -5.12
CA ALA A 476 26.54 -9.44 -6.58
C ALA A 476 26.18 -8.14 -7.31
N LYS A 477 25.27 -7.33 -6.75
CA LYS A 477 24.92 -6.00 -7.28
C LYS A 477 26.08 -5.01 -7.13
N ILE A 478 26.77 -4.99 -5.98
CA ILE A 478 27.97 -4.16 -5.79
C ILE A 478 29.08 -4.57 -6.76
N ASP A 479 29.35 -5.88 -6.88
CA ASP A 479 30.38 -6.43 -7.78
C ASP A 479 30.14 -6.02 -9.25
N ALA A 480 28.88 -5.90 -9.66
CA ALA A 480 28.52 -5.47 -11.01
C ALA A 480 28.88 -4.00 -11.31
N LEU A 481 28.94 -3.14 -10.30
CA LEU A 481 29.28 -1.72 -10.43
C LEU A 481 30.79 -1.44 -10.39
N LEU A 482 31.59 -2.44 -10.01
CA LEU A 482 33.05 -2.32 -9.93
C LEU A 482 33.76 -2.74 -11.21
N LYS A 483 33.08 -3.50 -12.08
CA LYS A 483 33.52 -3.88 -13.42
C LYS A 483 33.50 -2.67 -14.34
#